data_AF-A0A090VCI9-F1
#
_entry.id   AF-A0A090VCI9-F1
#
_cell.length_a   1.000
_cell.length_b   1.000
_cell.length_c   1.000
_cell.angle_alpha   90.00
_cell.angle_beta   90.00
_cell.angle_gamma   90.00
#
_symmetry.space_group_name_H-M   'P 1'
#
loop_
_entity.id
_entity.type
_entity.pdbx_description
1 polymer ?
#
loop_
_entity_poly.entity_id
_entity_poly.type
_entity_poly.pdbx_seq_one_letter_code
_entity_poly.pdbx_strand_id
1 'polypeptide(L)'
;MSELVEANLVDGEVETLEEEYETLNNIEGIQEKLSEAHQLLSEEEIGVLGSLTNLKNVFQKLSGISSKYEDLFNRVNSSLIEMDDVFGEVDALQEELDADPARLEVVDAKLKAIHNLMQKHVAEDVAELIQIKNALEEKVSATESLDENIQKKENEILAKTKQINKISKEINKTRVAVIPKLKKELETILASLGMPNAQFKIEATLKDAFFANGQDELTFLFSANKGGQFNELKKAASGGELSRIMLAIKSVLSNYIQLPTIMFDEIDTGVSGEISNKMGDIMQDMSKTMQVFSITHLPQVAAKGHSHFKVYKEDVDDVTRTNLVKLNHDERIVEIAQMLGGIEMSSSAIAHAKELLN
;
A
#
# COMPACT_ATOMS: atom_id res chain seq x y z
N MET A 1 25.63 -22.28 14.37
CA MET A 1 24.44 -22.05 15.21
C MET A 1 24.48 -22.93 16.45
N SER A 2 24.61 -24.25 16.32
CA SER A 2 24.84 -25.17 17.45
C SER A 2 25.96 -24.71 18.38
N GLU A 3 27.14 -24.38 17.83
CA GLU A 3 28.30 -23.94 18.62
C GLU A 3 28.07 -22.62 19.39
N LEU A 4 27.30 -21.67 18.84
CA LEU A 4 26.95 -20.40 19.51
C LEU A 4 25.93 -20.61 20.65
N VAL A 5 25.07 -21.63 20.53
CA VAL A 5 24.10 -22.01 21.57
C VAL A 5 24.84 -22.75 22.70
N GLU A 6 25.74 -23.67 22.35
CA GLU A 6 26.52 -24.47 23.30
C GLU A 6 27.51 -23.63 24.13
N ALA A 7 28.01 -22.53 23.59
CA ALA A 7 28.98 -21.68 24.27
C ALA A 7 28.42 -20.93 25.49
N ASN A 8 27.09 -20.86 25.66
CA ASN A 8 26.42 -20.18 26.77
C ASN A 8 27.04 -18.79 27.04
N LEU A 9 27.00 -17.94 26.02
CA LEU A 9 27.61 -16.62 26.01
C LEU A 9 26.91 -15.70 27.02
N VAL A 10 27.67 -15.09 27.92
CA VAL A 10 27.20 -14.07 28.86
C VAL A 10 27.96 -12.78 28.61
N ASP A 11 27.25 -11.66 28.53
CA ASP A 11 27.84 -10.34 28.32
C ASP A 11 28.72 -9.93 29.52
N GLY A 12 29.91 -9.40 29.25
CA GLY A 12 30.91 -9.05 30.27
C GLY A 12 31.57 -10.24 30.98
N GLU A 13 31.38 -11.48 30.50
CA GLU A 13 31.98 -12.69 31.10
C GLU A 13 33.49 -12.78 30.79
N VAL A 14 33.95 -12.24 29.66
CA VAL A 14 35.34 -12.37 29.20
C VAL A 14 36.29 -11.67 30.16
N GLU A 15 36.00 -10.44 30.56
CA GLU A 15 36.86 -9.67 31.48
C GLU A 15 37.03 -10.42 32.81
N THR A 16 35.95 -11.00 33.34
CA THR A 16 35.99 -11.77 34.59
C THR A 16 36.79 -13.08 34.43
N LEU A 17 36.67 -13.75 33.29
CA LEU A 17 37.41 -14.98 33.01
C LEU A 17 38.89 -14.71 32.73
N GLU A 18 39.23 -13.59 32.11
CA GLU A 18 40.63 -13.17 31.87
C GLU A 18 41.33 -12.83 33.20
N GLU A 19 40.66 -12.10 34.10
CA GLU A 19 41.20 -11.80 35.44
C GLU A 19 41.40 -13.08 36.28
N GLU A 20 40.42 -13.99 36.23
CA GLU A 20 40.51 -15.30 36.87
C GLU A 20 41.65 -16.14 36.27
N TYR A 21 41.77 -16.15 34.93
CA TYR A 21 42.84 -16.87 34.23
C TYR A 21 44.22 -16.35 34.59
N GLU A 22 44.44 -15.03 34.59
CA GLU A 22 45.73 -14.44 34.95
C GLU A 22 46.11 -14.77 36.40
N THR A 23 45.15 -14.73 37.32
CA THR A 23 45.39 -15.08 38.73
C THR A 23 45.77 -16.56 38.86
N LEU A 24 45.00 -17.47 38.25
CA LEU A 24 45.24 -18.92 38.31
C LEU A 24 46.54 -19.32 37.59
N ASN A 25 46.87 -18.68 36.47
CA ASN A 25 48.05 -18.98 35.67
C ASN A 25 49.35 -18.51 36.36
N ASN A 26 49.27 -17.46 37.17
CA ASN A 26 50.42 -16.91 37.91
C ASN A 26 50.43 -17.30 39.40
N ILE A 27 49.61 -18.28 39.80
CA ILE A 27 49.34 -18.59 41.21
C ILE A 27 50.59 -18.97 42.01
N GLU A 28 51.52 -19.72 41.41
CA GLU A 28 52.78 -20.11 42.06
C GLU A 28 53.66 -18.89 42.35
N GLY A 29 53.73 -17.94 41.41
CA GLY A 29 54.49 -16.71 41.58
C GLY A 29 53.85 -15.76 42.60
N ILE A 30 52.51 -15.71 42.64
CA ILE A 30 51.77 -14.93 43.65
C ILE A 30 52.03 -15.52 45.04
N GLN A 31 51.94 -16.84 45.20
CA GLN A 31 52.25 -17.52 46.47
C GLN A 31 53.69 -17.27 46.92
N GLU A 32 54.67 -17.34 46.01
CA GLU A 32 56.07 -17.04 46.31
C GLU A 32 56.24 -15.60 46.84
N LYS A 33 55.62 -14.61 46.17
CA LYS A 33 55.72 -13.20 46.56
C LYS A 33 54.98 -12.84 47.83
N LEU A 34 53.83 -13.46 48.09
CA LEU A 34 53.15 -13.28 49.37
C LEU A 34 53.93 -13.94 50.50
N SER A 35 54.58 -15.08 50.28
CA SER A 35 55.46 -15.72 51.26
C SER A 35 56.67 -14.84 51.59
N GLU A 36 57.28 -14.23 50.56
CA GLU A 36 58.34 -13.22 50.73
C GLU A 36 57.85 -12.01 51.53
N ALA A 37 56.67 -11.47 51.23
CA ALA A 37 56.07 -10.35 51.94
C ALA A 37 55.78 -10.69 53.42
N HIS A 38 55.19 -11.86 53.68
CA HIS A 38 54.95 -12.36 55.02
C HIS A 38 56.27 -12.45 55.80
N GLN A 39 57.32 -13.03 55.21
CA GLN A 39 58.62 -13.15 55.87
C GLN A 39 59.20 -11.77 56.22
N LEU A 40 59.19 -10.81 55.29
CA LEU A 40 59.71 -9.45 55.54
C LEU A 40 58.98 -8.72 56.69
N LEU A 41 57.69 -9.00 56.87
CA LEU A 41 56.87 -8.39 57.92
C LEU A 41 57.10 -9.05 59.29
N SER A 42 57.18 -10.39 59.34
CA SER A 42 57.13 -11.18 60.58
C SER A 42 58.46 -11.74 61.09
N GLU A 43 59.58 -11.58 60.37
CA GLU A 43 60.86 -12.21 60.73
C GLU A 43 61.37 -11.80 62.14
N GLU A 44 61.75 -12.78 62.96
CA GLU A 44 62.02 -12.58 64.39
C GLU A 44 63.24 -11.67 64.69
N GLU A 45 64.27 -11.66 63.84
CA GLU A 45 65.49 -10.87 64.08
C GLU A 45 65.44 -9.45 63.48
N ILE A 46 64.80 -9.25 62.31
CA ILE A 46 64.87 -7.99 61.53
C ILE A 46 63.49 -7.57 60.95
N GLY A 47 62.41 -8.31 61.19
CA GLY A 47 61.09 -8.03 60.62
C GLY A 47 60.57 -6.62 60.91
N VAL A 48 59.80 -6.07 59.97
CA VAL A 48 59.31 -4.69 60.05
C VAL A 48 58.46 -4.47 61.31
N LEU A 49 57.59 -5.42 61.66
CA LEU A 49 56.73 -5.33 62.85
C LEU A 49 57.55 -5.36 64.15
N GLY A 50 58.54 -6.24 64.24
CA GLY A 50 59.46 -6.30 65.39
C GLY A 50 60.29 -5.03 65.54
N SER A 51 60.82 -4.51 64.42
CA SER A 51 61.59 -3.28 64.37
C SER A 51 60.75 -2.04 64.76
N LEU A 52 59.52 -1.93 64.28
CA LEU A 52 58.59 -0.86 64.64
C LEU A 52 58.17 -0.96 66.12
N THR A 53 57.96 -2.16 66.64
CA THR A 53 57.67 -2.39 68.06
C THR A 53 58.83 -1.93 68.95
N ASN A 54 60.07 -2.25 68.57
CA ASN A 54 61.26 -1.78 69.26
C ASN A 54 61.39 -0.24 69.20
N LEU A 55 61.16 0.35 68.04
CA LEU A 55 61.20 1.81 67.85
C LEU A 55 60.12 2.53 68.68
N LYS A 56 58.90 1.97 68.71
CA LYS A 56 57.80 2.43 69.56
C LYS A 56 58.23 2.43 71.03
N ASN A 57 58.81 1.34 71.51
CA ASN A 57 59.27 1.22 72.90
C ASN A 57 60.38 2.23 73.26
N VAL A 58 61.27 2.54 72.32
CA VAL A 58 62.30 3.58 72.50
C VAL A 58 61.66 4.96 72.66
N PHE A 59 60.77 5.34 71.75
CA PHE A 59 60.10 6.65 71.83
C PHE A 59 59.13 6.76 73.00
N GLN A 60 58.53 5.67 73.45
CA GLN A 60 57.69 5.63 74.65
C GLN A 60 58.48 5.96 75.92
N LYS A 61 59.71 5.46 76.03
CA LYS A 61 60.60 5.80 77.14
C LYS A 61 61.04 7.27 77.08
N LEU A 62 61.29 7.80 75.87
CA LEU A 62 61.70 9.19 75.67
C LEU A 62 60.55 10.18 75.92
N SER A 63 59.31 9.84 75.55
CA SER A 63 58.14 10.69 75.80
C SER A 63 57.85 10.84 77.30
N GLY A 64 58.17 9.83 78.11
CA GLY A 64 58.14 9.93 79.58
C GLY A 64 59.16 10.91 80.18
N ILE A 65 60.18 11.34 79.43
CA ILE A 65 61.20 12.31 79.85
C ILE A 65 60.83 13.73 79.38
N SER A 66 60.31 13.88 78.15
CA SER A 66 59.95 15.18 77.57
C SER A 66 58.83 15.04 76.53
N SER A 67 57.86 15.94 76.57
CA SER A 67 56.75 16.01 75.62
C SER A 67 57.19 16.25 74.17
N LYS A 68 58.43 16.71 73.94
CA LYS A 68 58.98 16.90 72.59
C LYS A 68 59.06 15.59 71.78
N TYR A 69 59.07 14.43 72.44
CA TYR A 69 59.17 13.12 71.78
C TYR A 69 57.82 12.42 71.61
N GLU A 70 56.72 13.00 72.11
CA GLU A 70 55.38 12.40 72.09
C GLU A 70 54.83 12.26 70.65
N ASP A 71 55.05 13.26 69.81
CA ASP A 71 54.66 13.22 68.39
C ASP A 71 55.35 12.08 67.62
N LEU A 72 56.62 11.80 67.94
CA LEU A 72 57.37 10.70 67.32
C LEU A 72 56.84 9.33 67.77
N PHE A 73 56.52 9.19 69.07
CA PHE A 73 55.88 7.98 69.58
C PHE A 73 54.54 7.72 68.89
N ASN A 74 53.68 8.73 68.79
CA ASN A 74 52.35 8.59 68.17
C ASN A 74 52.46 8.18 66.71
N ARG A 75 53.36 8.80 65.93
CA ARG A 75 53.57 8.46 64.52
C ARG A 75 54.08 7.02 64.35
N VAL A 76 55.06 6.59 65.15
CA VAL A 76 55.58 5.22 65.08
C VAL A 76 54.53 4.20 65.51
N ASN A 77 53.71 4.52 66.52
CA ASN A 77 52.61 3.66 66.93
C ASN A 77 51.52 3.52 65.85
N SER A 78 51.16 4.61 65.17
CA SER A 78 50.23 4.54 64.03
C SER A 78 50.78 3.71 62.88
N SER A 79 52.07 3.89 62.52
CA SER A 79 52.69 3.07 61.47
C SER A 79 52.81 1.60 61.85
N LEU A 80 52.96 1.27 63.14
CA LEU A 80 52.94 -0.11 63.60
C LEU A 80 51.55 -0.74 63.39
N ILE A 81 50.48 -0.03 63.74
CA ILE A 81 49.10 -0.53 63.56
C ILE A 81 48.81 -0.74 62.07
N GLU A 82 49.14 0.23 61.21
CA GLU A 82 48.95 0.11 59.76
C GLU A 82 49.68 -1.10 59.17
N MET A 83 50.92 -1.35 59.63
CA MET A 83 51.70 -2.47 59.13
C MET A 83 51.19 -3.83 59.65
N ASP A 84 50.56 -3.84 60.82
CA ASP A 84 49.91 -5.01 61.41
C ASP A 84 48.64 -5.37 60.61
N ASP A 85 47.87 -4.36 60.20
CA ASP A 85 46.70 -4.53 59.32
C ASP A 85 47.12 -5.10 57.95
N VAL A 86 48.17 -4.55 57.34
CA VAL A 86 48.75 -5.07 56.07
C VAL A 86 49.23 -6.52 56.22
N PHE A 87 49.84 -6.86 57.36
CA PHE A 87 50.25 -8.24 57.62
C PHE A 87 49.04 -9.20 57.69
N GLY A 88 47.96 -8.78 58.36
CA GLY A 88 46.71 -9.55 58.38
C GLY A 88 46.07 -9.73 57.00
N GLU A 89 46.15 -8.72 56.13
CA GLU A 89 45.69 -8.84 54.74
C GLU A 89 46.55 -9.83 53.92
N VAL A 90 47.89 -9.81 54.12
CA VAL A 90 48.79 -10.78 53.47
C VAL A 90 48.47 -12.21 53.90
N ASP A 91 48.21 -12.43 55.20
CA ASP A 91 47.81 -13.75 55.72
C ASP A 91 46.49 -14.22 55.09
N ALA A 92 45.48 -13.34 55.04
CA ALA A 92 44.19 -13.67 54.44
C ALA A 92 44.33 -14.04 52.95
N LEU A 93 45.12 -13.28 52.18
CA LEU A 93 45.38 -13.57 50.77
C LEU A 93 46.14 -14.88 50.56
N GLN A 94 47.07 -15.23 51.45
CA GLN A 94 47.75 -16.53 51.41
C GLN A 94 46.82 -17.70 51.68
N GLU A 95 45.87 -17.55 52.62
CA GLU A 95 44.87 -18.58 52.93
C GLU A 95 43.85 -18.77 51.80
N GLU A 96 43.49 -17.69 51.08
CA GLU A 96 42.55 -17.73 49.96
C GLU A 96 43.14 -18.31 48.66
N LEU A 97 44.47 -18.36 48.54
CA LEU A 97 45.17 -18.87 47.35
C LEU A 97 45.08 -20.40 47.25
N ASP A 98 43.99 -20.89 46.66
CA ASP A 98 43.83 -22.30 46.29
C ASP A 98 44.31 -22.55 44.85
N ALA A 99 45.34 -23.39 44.70
CA ALA A 99 45.80 -23.84 43.41
C ALA A 99 44.85 -24.93 42.90
N ASP A 100 43.87 -24.54 42.07
CA ASP A 100 42.97 -25.45 41.35
C ASP A 100 43.34 -25.55 39.85
N PRO A 101 44.21 -26.51 39.46
CA PRO A 101 44.53 -26.78 38.06
C PRO A 101 43.32 -27.13 37.19
N ALA A 102 42.29 -27.77 37.77
CA ALA A 102 41.10 -28.14 37.01
C ALA A 102 40.26 -26.91 36.66
N ARG A 103 40.21 -25.92 37.56
CA ARG A 103 39.55 -24.64 37.27
C ARG A 103 40.28 -23.87 36.16
N LEU A 104 41.61 -23.83 36.19
CA LEU A 104 42.41 -23.20 35.14
C LEU A 104 42.12 -23.79 33.75
N GLU A 105 42.06 -25.12 33.64
CA GLU A 105 41.72 -25.79 32.37
C GLU A 105 40.31 -25.44 31.88
N VAL A 106 39.33 -25.33 32.79
CA VAL A 106 37.95 -24.96 32.44
C VAL A 106 37.88 -23.52 31.93
N VAL A 107 38.53 -22.59 32.62
CA VAL A 107 38.57 -21.17 32.25
C VAL A 107 39.28 -20.98 30.91
N ASP A 108 40.44 -21.63 30.71
CA ASP A 108 41.19 -21.61 29.45
C ASP A 108 40.37 -22.17 28.28
N ALA A 109 39.69 -23.31 28.47
CA ALA A 109 38.85 -23.90 27.45
C ALA A 109 37.66 -23.00 27.07
N LYS A 110 37.04 -22.34 28.06
CA LYS A 110 35.93 -21.41 27.85
C LYS A 110 36.40 -20.16 27.10
N LEU A 111 37.51 -19.54 27.50
CA LEU A 111 38.11 -18.39 26.82
C LEU A 111 38.47 -18.72 25.36
N LYS A 112 39.11 -19.87 25.12
CA LYS A 112 39.40 -20.36 23.76
C LYS A 112 38.14 -20.55 22.92
N ALA A 113 37.09 -21.11 23.50
CA ALA A 113 35.81 -21.29 22.78
C ALA A 113 35.21 -19.94 22.39
N ILE A 114 35.19 -18.96 23.29
CA ILE A 114 34.68 -17.60 23.03
C ILE A 114 35.52 -16.93 21.93
N HIS A 115 36.85 -16.92 22.05
CA HIS A 115 37.74 -16.30 21.05
C HIS A 115 37.62 -16.94 19.67
N ASN A 116 37.52 -18.28 19.60
CA ASN A 116 37.29 -18.98 18.34
C ASN A 116 35.97 -18.58 17.69
N LEU A 117 34.90 -18.41 18.49
CA LEU A 117 33.62 -17.94 18.01
C LEU A 117 33.68 -16.49 17.53
N MET A 118 34.33 -15.60 18.27
CA MET A 118 34.54 -14.20 17.90
C MET A 118 35.28 -14.11 16.55
N GLN A 119 36.34 -14.89 16.37
CA GLN A 119 37.08 -14.94 15.12
C GLN A 119 36.26 -15.51 13.96
N LYS A 120 35.52 -16.60 14.19
CA LYS A 120 34.70 -17.27 13.17
C LYS A 120 33.55 -16.39 12.68
N HIS A 121 32.96 -15.61 13.58
CA HIS A 121 31.82 -14.76 13.30
C HIS A 121 32.19 -13.29 13.05
N VAL A 122 33.47 -12.94 13.16
CA VAL A 122 34.00 -11.58 12.99
C VAL A 122 33.29 -10.62 13.93
N ALA A 123 33.27 -10.96 15.22
CA ALA A 123 32.68 -10.17 16.29
C ALA A 123 33.77 -9.52 17.15
N GLU A 124 33.57 -8.25 17.50
CA GLU A 124 34.48 -7.47 18.35
C GLU A 124 34.35 -7.83 19.83
N ASP A 125 33.14 -8.23 20.26
CA ASP A 125 32.84 -8.61 21.64
C ASP A 125 31.77 -9.72 21.74
N VAL A 126 31.49 -10.16 22.97
CA VAL A 126 30.46 -11.18 23.24
C VAL A 126 29.05 -10.66 22.95
N ALA A 127 28.78 -9.37 23.15
CA ALA A 127 27.48 -8.77 22.86
C ALA A 127 27.14 -8.88 21.37
N GLU A 128 28.12 -8.64 20.49
CA GLU A 128 27.98 -8.82 19.04
C GLU A 128 27.78 -10.29 18.67
N LEU A 129 28.48 -11.24 19.32
CA LEU A 129 28.21 -12.67 19.12
C LEU A 129 26.77 -13.06 19.48
N ILE A 130 26.21 -12.51 20.57
CA ILE A 130 24.83 -12.72 20.98
C ILE A 130 23.87 -12.15 19.92
N GLN A 131 24.15 -10.96 19.38
CA GLN A 131 23.36 -10.39 18.29
C GLN A 131 23.38 -11.27 17.04
N ILE A 132 24.56 -11.77 16.64
CA ILE A 132 24.71 -12.67 15.50
C ILE A 132 23.94 -13.96 15.72
N LYS A 133 24.00 -14.54 16.92
CA LYS A 133 23.22 -15.72 17.29
C LYS A 133 21.71 -15.47 17.10
N ASN A 134 21.19 -14.37 17.67
CA ASN A 134 19.77 -14.03 17.57
C ASN A 134 19.33 -13.79 16.12
N ALA A 135 20.15 -13.10 15.32
CA ALA A 135 19.86 -12.87 13.91
C ALA A 135 19.84 -14.18 13.08
N LEU A 136 20.68 -15.15 13.44
CA LEU A 136 20.65 -16.48 12.83
C LEU A 136 19.41 -17.28 13.25
N GLU A 137 19.00 -17.18 14.52
CA GLU A 137 17.73 -17.78 15.02
C GLU A 137 16.53 -17.28 14.24
N GLU A 138 16.41 -15.96 14.06
CA GLU A 138 15.33 -15.36 13.28
C GLU A 138 15.33 -15.82 11.82
N LYS A 139 16.50 -15.87 11.17
CA LYS A 139 16.63 -16.31 9.77
C LYS A 139 16.22 -17.78 9.58
N VAL A 140 16.60 -18.66 10.51
CA VAL A 140 16.22 -20.07 10.47
C VAL A 140 14.72 -20.22 10.68
N SER A 141 14.16 -19.57 11.70
CA SER A 141 12.71 -19.61 11.97
C SER A 141 11.89 -19.05 10.80
N ALA A 142 12.33 -17.94 10.20
CA ALA A 142 11.70 -17.39 9.01
C ALA A 142 11.67 -18.42 7.89
N THR A 143 12.79 -19.11 7.63
CA THR A 143 12.91 -20.11 6.56
C THR A 143 12.05 -21.34 6.80
N GLU A 144 11.99 -21.85 8.04
CA GLU A 144 11.14 -22.99 8.40
C GLU A 144 9.64 -22.68 8.22
N SER A 145 9.23 -21.42 8.45
CA SER A 145 7.85 -20.98 8.27
C SER A 145 7.48 -20.61 6.82
N LEU A 146 8.45 -20.49 5.90
CA LEU A 146 8.17 -20.04 4.53
C LEU A 146 7.30 -21.04 3.77
N ASP A 147 7.58 -22.34 3.88
CA ASP A 147 6.81 -23.37 3.18
C ASP A 147 5.35 -23.41 3.66
N GLU A 148 5.12 -23.29 4.97
CA GLU A 148 3.78 -23.19 5.54
C GLU A 148 3.04 -21.92 5.07
N ASN A 149 3.76 -20.78 5.02
CA ASN A 149 3.21 -19.52 4.55
C ASN A 149 2.86 -19.55 3.06
N ILE A 150 3.71 -20.17 2.22
CA ILE A 150 3.46 -20.38 0.79
C ILE A 150 2.22 -21.25 0.65
N GLN A 151 2.15 -22.39 1.33
CA GLN A 151 1.02 -23.30 1.25
C GLN A 151 -0.29 -22.63 1.66
N LYS A 152 -0.25 -21.80 2.71
CA LYS A 152 -1.40 -21.00 3.16
C LYS A 152 -1.83 -19.99 2.08
N LYS A 153 -0.89 -19.28 1.46
CA LYS A 153 -1.19 -18.30 0.41
C LYS A 153 -1.73 -18.95 -0.86
N GLU A 154 -1.21 -20.10 -1.26
CA GLU A 154 -1.75 -20.89 -2.37
C GLU A 154 -3.22 -21.30 -2.12
N ASN A 155 -3.53 -21.76 -0.90
CA ASN A 155 -4.89 -22.10 -0.52
C ASN A 155 -5.82 -20.87 -0.53
N GLU A 156 -5.34 -19.70 -0.08
CA GLU A 156 -6.07 -18.44 -0.18
C GLU A 156 -6.35 -18.06 -1.65
N ILE A 157 -5.34 -18.16 -2.54
CA ILE A 157 -5.48 -17.90 -3.98
C ILE A 157 -6.52 -18.84 -4.60
N LEU A 158 -6.46 -20.14 -4.29
CA LEU A 158 -7.42 -21.13 -4.80
C LEU A 158 -8.84 -20.82 -4.35
N ALA A 159 -9.03 -20.45 -3.08
CA ALA A 159 -10.34 -20.07 -2.54
C ALA A 159 -10.89 -18.82 -3.24
N LYS A 160 -10.06 -17.78 -3.40
CA LYS A 160 -10.45 -16.54 -4.10
C LYS A 160 -10.73 -16.78 -5.58
N THR A 161 -9.94 -17.62 -6.24
CA THR A 161 -10.15 -18.02 -7.64
C THR A 161 -11.48 -18.75 -7.83
N LYS A 162 -11.86 -19.65 -6.90
CA LYS A 162 -13.19 -20.30 -6.93
C LYS A 162 -14.31 -19.27 -6.76
N GLN A 163 -14.15 -18.33 -5.84
CA GLN A 163 -15.15 -17.29 -5.57
C GLN A 163 -15.36 -16.38 -6.79
N ILE A 164 -14.28 -15.85 -7.38
CA ILE A 164 -14.38 -14.95 -8.54
C ILE A 164 -14.93 -15.68 -9.77
N ASN A 165 -14.56 -16.93 -10.01
CA ASN A 165 -15.13 -17.74 -11.09
C ASN A 165 -16.65 -17.93 -10.94
N LYS A 166 -17.14 -18.17 -9.72
CA LYS A 166 -18.58 -18.27 -9.45
C LYS A 166 -19.29 -16.97 -9.79
N ILE A 167 -18.75 -15.84 -9.33
CA ILE A 167 -19.33 -14.50 -9.59
C ILE A 167 -19.32 -14.18 -11.09
N SER A 168 -18.20 -14.44 -11.79
CA SER A 168 -18.09 -14.23 -13.23
C SER A 168 -19.13 -15.01 -14.03
N LYS A 169 -19.40 -16.27 -13.66
CA LYS A 169 -20.43 -17.10 -14.31
C LYS A 169 -21.85 -16.55 -14.09
N GLU A 170 -22.16 -16.04 -12.90
CA GLU A 170 -23.46 -15.41 -12.63
C GLU A 170 -23.64 -14.11 -13.43
N ILE A 171 -22.58 -13.30 -13.55
CA ILE A 171 -22.58 -12.10 -14.41
C ILE A 171 -22.82 -12.49 -15.87
N ASN A 172 -22.09 -13.49 -16.40
CA ASN A 172 -22.25 -13.98 -17.76
C ASN A 172 -23.70 -14.44 -18.02
N LYS A 173 -24.24 -15.28 -17.12
CA LYS A 173 -25.61 -15.79 -17.21
C LYS A 173 -26.64 -14.67 -17.27
N THR A 174 -26.47 -13.65 -16.43
CA THR A 174 -27.36 -12.49 -16.39
C THR A 174 -27.27 -11.65 -17.66
N ARG A 175 -26.06 -11.43 -18.19
CA ARG A 175 -25.84 -10.74 -19.47
C ARG A 175 -26.50 -11.47 -20.62
N VAL A 176 -26.26 -12.77 -20.75
CA VAL A 176 -26.84 -13.61 -21.81
C VAL A 176 -28.37 -13.60 -21.75
N ALA A 177 -28.96 -13.62 -20.55
CA ALA A 177 -30.41 -13.58 -20.38
C ALA A 177 -31.06 -12.25 -20.82
N VAL A 178 -30.35 -11.12 -20.68
CA VAL A 178 -30.90 -9.79 -21.03
C VAL A 178 -30.74 -9.45 -22.50
N ILE A 179 -29.73 -10.00 -23.18
CA ILE A 179 -29.42 -9.72 -24.60
C ILE A 179 -30.64 -9.80 -25.53
N PRO A 180 -31.49 -10.86 -25.49
CA PRO A 180 -32.65 -10.95 -26.38
C PRO A 180 -33.66 -9.81 -26.18
N LYS A 181 -33.86 -9.37 -24.94
CA LYS A 181 -34.77 -8.26 -24.62
C LYS A 181 -34.20 -6.95 -25.16
N LEU A 182 -32.93 -6.67 -24.89
CA LEU A 182 -32.24 -5.48 -25.37
C LEU A 182 -32.25 -5.41 -26.90
N LYS A 183 -31.94 -6.52 -27.58
CA LYS A 183 -31.99 -6.63 -29.03
C LYS A 183 -33.37 -6.26 -29.58
N LYS A 184 -34.43 -6.88 -29.04
CA LYS A 184 -35.80 -6.61 -29.49
C LYS A 184 -36.20 -5.15 -29.30
N GLU A 185 -35.84 -4.56 -28.16
CA GLU A 185 -36.15 -3.15 -27.85
C GLU A 185 -35.47 -2.20 -28.84
N LEU A 186 -34.17 -2.38 -29.09
CA LEU A 186 -33.42 -1.59 -30.06
C LEU A 186 -33.97 -1.75 -31.48
N GLU A 187 -34.20 -2.99 -31.94
CA GLU A 187 -34.73 -3.26 -33.28
C GLU A 187 -36.13 -2.68 -33.49
N THR A 188 -36.97 -2.68 -32.45
CA THR A 188 -38.31 -2.07 -32.50
C THR A 188 -38.22 -0.55 -32.68
N ILE A 189 -37.34 0.11 -31.94
CA ILE A 189 -37.12 1.56 -32.09
C ILE A 189 -36.56 1.86 -33.48
N LEU A 190 -35.57 1.11 -33.96
CA LEU A 190 -34.98 1.33 -35.28
C LEU A 190 -35.98 1.10 -36.42
N ALA A 191 -36.91 0.15 -36.28
CA ALA A 191 -37.99 -0.03 -37.25
C ALA A 191 -38.87 1.22 -37.37
N SER A 192 -39.18 1.88 -36.25
CA SER A 192 -39.92 3.16 -36.26
C SER A 192 -39.10 4.33 -36.84
N LEU A 193 -37.77 4.22 -36.82
CA LEU A 193 -36.81 5.19 -37.37
C LEU A 193 -36.41 4.88 -38.83
N GLY A 194 -37.27 4.16 -39.57
CA GLY A 194 -37.07 3.87 -40.99
C GLY A 194 -36.04 2.77 -41.29
N MET A 195 -35.66 1.97 -40.30
CA MET A 195 -34.75 0.83 -40.46
C MET A 195 -35.42 -0.49 -40.07
N PRO A 196 -36.47 -0.93 -40.79
CA PRO A 196 -37.26 -2.11 -40.42
C PRO A 196 -36.50 -3.44 -40.51
N ASN A 197 -35.38 -3.46 -41.23
CA ASN A 197 -34.53 -4.63 -41.40
C ASN A 197 -33.26 -4.59 -40.53
N ALA A 198 -33.13 -3.59 -39.64
CA ALA A 198 -32.00 -3.48 -38.74
C ALA A 198 -31.93 -4.68 -37.81
N GLN A 199 -30.73 -5.25 -37.66
CA GLN A 199 -30.48 -6.40 -36.80
C GLN A 199 -29.26 -6.19 -35.93
N PHE A 200 -29.36 -6.56 -34.66
CA PHE A 200 -28.22 -6.63 -33.75
C PHE A 200 -27.76 -8.08 -33.52
N LYS A 201 -26.44 -8.27 -33.49
CA LYS A 201 -25.79 -9.47 -32.98
C LYS A 201 -24.94 -9.06 -31.78
N ILE A 202 -25.49 -9.30 -30.59
CA ILE A 202 -24.84 -9.00 -29.32
C ILE A 202 -24.47 -10.33 -28.68
N GLU A 203 -23.20 -10.50 -28.34
CA GLU A 203 -22.66 -11.72 -27.77
C GLU A 203 -21.88 -11.40 -26.50
N ALA A 204 -22.07 -12.22 -25.47
CA ALA A 204 -21.30 -12.17 -24.23
C ALA A 204 -20.58 -13.50 -24.07
N THR A 205 -19.29 -13.52 -24.41
CA THR A 205 -18.49 -14.73 -24.43
C THR A 205 -17.60 -14.79 -23.21
N LEU A 206 -17.79 -15.80 -22.37
CA LEU A 206 -16.93 -16.06 -21.21
C LEU A 206 -15.51 -16.42 -21.72
N LYS A 207 -14.49 -15.70 -21.25
CA LYS A 207 -13.06 -15.96 -21.54
C LYS A 207 -12.36 -16.55 -20.33
N ASP A 208 -11.06 -16.77 -20.44
CA ASP A 208 -10.22 -17.18 -19.30
C ASP A 208 -9.71 -15.99 -18.48
N ALA A 209 -9.51 -14.82 -19.12
CA ALA A 209 -8.99 -13.62 -18.46
C ALA A 209 -10.07 -12.85 -17.68
N PHE A 210 -9.73 -12.40 -16.48
CA PHE A 210 -10.59 -11.54 -15.66
C PHE A 210 -10.38 -10.06 -16.00
N PHE A 211 -11.48 -9.35 -16.23
CA PHE A 211 -11.55 -7.91 -16.30
C PHE A 211 -12.14 -7.34 -15.00
N ALA A 212 -12.05 -6.02 -14.81
CA ALA A 212 -12.65 -5.34 -13.67
C ALA A 212 -14.19 -5.51 -13.56
N ASN A 213 -14.84 -5.88 -14.67
CA ASN A 213 -16.29 -6.02 -14.80
C ASN A 213 -16.75 -7.46 -15.11
N GLY A 214 -15.95 -8.47 -14.75
CA GLY A 214 -16.23 -9.89 -14.99
C GLY A 214 -15.30 -10.51 -16.03
N GLN A 215 -15.72 -11.60 -16.66
CA GLN A 215 -14.86 -12.41 -17.54
C GLN A 215 -15.38 -12.45 -18.99
N ASP A 216 -16.40 -11.65 -19.28
CA ASP A 216 -17.06 -11.66 -20.57
C ASP A 216 -16.40 -10.68 -21.53
N GLU A 217 -16.06 -11.18 -22.71
CA GLU A 217 -15.87 -10.34 -23.88
C GLU A 217 -17.24 -10.03 -24.50
N LEU A 218 -17.59 -8.74 -24.56
CA LEU A 218 -18.84 -8.27 -25.16
C LEU A 218 -18.58 -7.85 -26.61
N THR A 219 -19.31 -8.46 -27.54
CA THR A 219 -19.25 -8.12 -28.96
C THR A 219 -20.58 -7.54 -29.39
N PHE A 220 -20.55 -6.36 -30.02
CA PHE A 220 -21.74 -5.62 -30.43
C PHE A 220 -21.67 -5.34 -31.94
N LEU A 221 -22.35 -6.18 -32.72
CA LEU A 221 -22.39 -6.07 -34.18
C LEU A 221 -23.79 -5.70 -34.66
N PHE A 222 -23.83 -5.08 -35.83
CA PHE A 222 -25.03 -4.54 -36.44
C PHE A 222 -25.06 -4.83 -37.94
N SER A 223 -26.26 -4.98 -38.47
CA SER A 223 -26.55 -5.03 -39.89
C SER A 223 -27.77 -4.16 -40.19
N ALA A 224 -27.65 -3.21 -41.11
CA ALA A 224 -28.74 -2.31 -41.49
C ALA A 224 -29.80 -3.00 -42.39
N ASN A 225 -29.39 -4.04 -43.12
CA ASN A 225 -30.17 -4.63 -44.20
C ASN A 225 -30.39 -6.13 -43.98
N LYS A 226 -31.54 -6.64 -44.45
CA LYS A 226 -31.89 -8.06 -44.37
C LYS A 226 -30.89 -8.88 -45.19
N GLY A 227 -30.19 -9.81 -44.54
CA GLY A 227 -29.15 -10.63 -45.18
C GLY A 227 -27.79 -9.94 -45.34
N GLY A 228 -27.61 -8.73 -44.81
CA GLY A 228 -26.31 -8.05 -44.77
C GLY A 228 -25.34 -8.68 -43.76
N GLN A 229 -24.05 -8.39 -43.91
CA GLN A 229 -23.03 -8.85 -42.97
C GLN A 229 -23.06 -8.04 -41.67
N PHE A 230 -22.93 -8.74 -40.54
CA PHE A 230 -22.76 -8.12 -39.23
C PHE A 230 -21.38 -7.47 -39.13
N ASN A 231 -21.36 -6.16 -38.90
CA ASN A 231 -20.14 -5.38 -38.75
C ASN A 231 -20.19 -4.55 -37.47
N GLU A 232 -19.06 -3.99 -37.06
CA GLU A 232 -19.03 -2.97 -36.00
C GLU A 232 -19.93 -1.79 -36.39
N LEU A 233 -20.60 -1.19 -35.40
CA LEU A 233 -21.53 -0.07 -35.59
C LEU A 233 -21.02 1.02 -36.55
N LYS A 234 -19.75 1.44 -36.39
CA LYS A 234 -19.13 2.49 -37.21
C LYS A 234 -18.96 2.10 -38.69
N LYS A 235 -18.84 0.82 -38.99
CA LYS A 235 -18.63 0.29 -40.36
C LYS A 235 -19.94 -0.16 -41.01
N ALA A 236 -20.99 -0.36 -40.21
CA ALA A 236 -22.24 -0.99 -40.63
C ALA A 236 -23.32 0.00 -41.08
N ALA A 237 -23.10 1.31 -40.94
CA ALA A 237 -24.10 2.35 -41.16
C ALA A 237 -23.48 3.62 -41.77
N SER A 238 -24.25 4.32 -42.60
CA SER A 238 -23.94 5.69 -43.04
C SER A 238 -24.03 6.70 -41.88
N GLY A 239 -23.54 7.93 -42.07
CA GLY A 239 -23.56 8.96 -41.02
C GLY A 239 -24.95 9.21 -40.43
N GLY A 240 -25.97 9.36 -41.27
CA GLY A 240 -27.36 9.57 -40.82
C GLY A 240 -27.99 8.33 -40.16
N GLU A 241 -27.66 7.13 -40.63
CA GLU A 241 -28.11 5.88 -39.99
C GLU A 241 -27.47 5.69 -38.61
N LEU A 242 -26.17 6.02 -38.48
CA LEU A 242 -25.46 5.92 -37.22
C LEU A 242 -26.07 6.84 -36.15
N SER A 243 -26.47 8.06 -36.52
CA SER A 243 -27.17 8.98 -35.62
C SER A 243 -28.49 8.42 -35.11
N ARG A 244 -29.28 7.77 -35.99
CA ARG A 244 -30.53 7.10 -35.59
C ARG A 244 -30.28 5.88 -34.70
N ILE A 245 -29.23 5.11 -34.97
CA ILE A 245 -28.79 4.00 -34.12
C ILE A 245 -28.39 4.51 -32.73
N MET A 246 -27.64 5.61 -32.67
CA MET A 246 -27.26 6.24 -31.41
C MET A 246 -28.46 6.78 -30.64
N LEU A 247 -29.44 7.39 -31.31
CA LEU A 247 -30.68 7.82 -30.66
C LEU A 247 -31.41 6.64 -30.01
N ALA A 248 -31.58 5.52 -30.72
CA ALA A 248 -32.22 4.33 -30.17
C ALA A 248 -31.46 3.79 -28.95
N ILE A 249 -30.13 3.68 -29.06
CA ILE A 249 -29.28 3.22 -27.94
C ILE A 249 -29.38 4.17 -26.75
N LYS A 250 -29.30 5.48 -26.95
CA LYS A 250 -29.37 6.50 -25.88
C LYS A 250 -30.75 6.54 -25.23
N SER A 251 -31.82 6.39 -26.02
CA SER A 251 -33.18 6.28 -25.52
C SER A 251 -33.32 5.10 -24.58
N VAL A 252 -32.87 3.90 -24.99
CA VAL A 252 -32.92 2.71 -24.12
C VAL A 252 -32.04 2.89 -22.88
N LEU A 253 -30.79 3.35 -23.05
CA LEU A 253 -29.86 3.56 -21.94
C LEU A 253 -30.38 4.54 -20.89
N SER A 254 -31.11 5.57 -21.31
CA SER A 254 -31.63 6.59 -20.40
C SER A 254 -32.64 6.07 -19.37
N ASN A 255 -33.26 4.91 -19.65
CA ASN A 255 -34.14 4.24 -18.68
C ASN A 255 -33.36 3.57 -17.54
N TYR A 256 -32.05 3.35 -17.71
CA TYR A 256 -31.20 2.62 -16.78
C TYR A 256 -30.07 3.46 -16.19
N ILE A 257 -29.73 4.58 -16.83
CA ILE A 257 -28.67 5.49 -16.41
C ILE A 257 -29.25 6.89 -16.31
N GLN A 258 -29.01 7.57 -15.19
CA GLN A 258 -29.37 8.96 -15.04
C GLN A 258 -28.44 9.83 -15.90
N LEU A 259 -28.91 10.20 -17.08
CA LEU A 259 -28.27 11.16 -17.97
C LEU A 259 -28.97 12.51 -17.76
N PRO A 260 -28.39 13.47 -17.01
CA PRO A 260 -29.11 14.72 -16.70
C PRO A 260 -29.37 15.58 -17.95
N THR A 261 -28.44 15.55 -18.92
CA THR A 261 -28.54 16.31 -20.17
C THR A 261 -27.94 15.53 -21.33
N ILE A 262 -28.57 15.61 -22.50
CA ILE A 262 -28.06 15.07 -23.76
C ILE A 262 -28.24 16.11 -24.89
N MET A 263 -27.29 16.15 -25.81
CA MET A 263 -27.33 17.02 -26.99
C MET A 263 -27.20 16.19 -28.26
N PHE A 264 -28.10 16.45 -29.20
CA PHE A 264 -28.13 15.86 -30.51
C PHE A 264 -27.89 16.95 -31.57
N ASP A 265 -26.94 16.69 -32.45
CA ASP A 265 -26.58 17.57 -33.56
C ASP A 265 -26.74 16.80 -34.88
N GLU A 266 -27.44 17.40 -35.85
CA GLU A 266 -27.69 16.84 -37.19
C GLU A 266 -28.19 15.38 -37.25
N ILE A 267 -28.85 14.91 -36.19
CA ILE A 267 -29.40 13.54 -36.14
C ILE A 267 -30.54 13.33 -37.15
N ASP A 268 -31.10 14.43 -37.64
CA ASP A 268 -32.14 14.54 -38.64
C ASP A 268 -31.62 14.49 -40.09
N THR A 269 -30.33 14.24 -40.30
CA THR A 269 -29.75 14.12 -41.65
C THR A 269 -30.30 12.91 -42.41
N GLY A 270 -30.84 13.16 -43.61
CA GLY A 270 -31.33 12.10 -44.50
C GLY A 270 -32.64 11.46 -44.05
N VAL A 271 -33.44 12.13 -43.21
CA VAL A 271 -34.79 11.71 -42.85
C VAL A 271 -35.82 12.77 -43.19
N SER A 272 -37.04 12.33 -43.52
CA SER A 272 -38.18 13.21 -43.79
C SER A 272 -39.49 12.50 -43.42
N GLY A 273 -40.57 13.28 -43.34
CA GLY A 273 -41.92 12.76 -43.14
C GLY A 273 -42.11 12.06 -41.79
N GLU A 274 -42.70 10.87 -41.82
CA GLU A 274 -43.09 10.12 -40.62
C GLU A 274 -41.90 9.77 -39.71
N ILE A 275 -40.72 9.51 -40.29
CA ILE A 275 -39.51 9.18 -39.53
C ILE A 275 -39.09 10.36 -38.65
N SER A 276 -39.18 11.58 -39.16
CA SER A 276 -38.83 12.80 -38.43
C SER A 276 -39.79 13.04 -37.26
N ASN A 277 -41.09 12.74 -37.44
CA ASN A 277 -42.06 12.77 -36.35
C ASN A 277 -41.72 11.75 -35.26
N LYS A 278 -41.43 10.49 -35.63
CA LYS A 278 -41.02 9.45 -34.67
C LYS A 278 -39.75 9.82 -33.92
N MET A 279 -38.80 10.47 -34.59
CA MET A 279 -37.57 10.96 -33.97
C MET A 279 -37.87 12.03 -32.91
N GLY A 280 -38.74 12.98 -33.24
CA GLY A 280 -39.23 13.99 -32.30
C GLY A 280 -39.99 13.39 -31.12
N ASP A 281 -40.84 12.39 -31.35
CA ASP A 281 -41.57 11.68 -30.30
C ASP A 281 -40.61 10.98 -29.31
N ILE A 282 -39.58 10.29 -29.81
CA ILE A 282 -38.56 9.64 -28.96
C ILE A 282 -37.81 10.68 -28.11
N MET A 283 -37.39 11.80 -28.70
CA MET A 283 -36.71 12.87 -27.95
C MET A 283 -37.64 13.52 -26.91
N GLN A 284 -38.91 13.70 -27.24
CA GLN A 284 -39.92 14.20 -26.32
C GLN A 284 -40.13 13.22 -25.15
N ASP A 285 -40.18 11.92 -25.41
CA ASP A 285 -40.27 10.89 -24.37
C ASP A 285 -39.03 10.89 -23.47
N MET A 286 -37.83 10.97 -24.05
CA MET A 286 -36.59 11.14 -23.29
C MET A 286 -36.62 12.40 -22.42
N SER A 287 -37.20 13.50 -22.92
CA SER A 287 -37.26 14.77 -22.20
C SER A 287 -38.11 14.75 -20.92
N LYS A 288 -38.90 13.69 -20.70
CA LYS A 288 -39.66 13.49 -19.46
C LYS A 288 -38.75 13.21 -18.26
N THR A 289 -37.55 12.69 -18.48
CA THR A 289 -36.60 12.29 -17.43
C THR A 289 -35.25 12.99 -17.51
N MET A 290 -34.97 13.71 -18.61
CA MET A 290 -33.72 14.46 -18.80
C MET A 290 -33.90 15.73 -19.62
N GLN A 291 -32.87 16.59 -19.66
CA GLN A 291 -32.83 17.71 -20.60
C GLN A 291 -32.29 17.25 -21.96
N VAL A 292 -33.08 17.43 -23.03
CA VAL A 292 -32.69 17.10 -24.40
C VAL A 292 -32.52 18.38 -25.21
N PHE A 293 -31.33 18.59 -25.75
CA PHE A 293 -31.06 19.61 -26.76
C PHE A 293 -31.00 18.95 -28.14
N SER A 294 -31.73 19.50 -29.11
CA SER A 294 -31.66 19.07 -30.50
C SER A 294 -31.41 20.29 -31.38
N ILE A 295 -30.34 20.24 -32.17
CA ILE A 295 -30.11 21.19 -33.26
C ILE A 295 -30.70 20.55 -34.51
N THR A 296 -31.71 21.19 -35.10
CA THR A 296 -32.50 20.60 -36.18
C THR A 296 -32.97 21.65 -37.17
N HIS A 297 -33.07 21.23 -38.43
CA HIS A 297 -33.71 22.00 -39.49
C HIS A 297 -35.09 21.45 -39.84
N LEU A 298 -35.54 20.37 -39.18
CA LEU A 298 -36.82 19.73 -39.44
C LEU A 298 -37.93 20.29 -38.56
N PRO A 299 -39.03 20.81 -39.16
CA PRO A 299 -40.14 21.38 -38.41
C PRO A 299 -40.81 20.35 -37.49
N GLN A 300 -40.83 19.07 -37.89
CA GLN A 300 -41.39 17.96 -37.10
C GLN A 300 -40.69 17.79 -35.75
N VAL A 301 -39.36 17.93 -35.73
CA VAL A 301 -38.56 17.78 -34.50
C VAL A 301 -38.64 19.06 -33.66
N ALA A 302 -38.51 20.23 -34.30
CA ALA A 302 -38.58 21.52 -33.62
C ALA A 302 -39.95 21.76 -32.94
N ALA A 303 -41.05 21.31 -33.54
CA ALA A 303 -42.38 21.44 -32.98
C ALA A 303 -42.56 20.68 -31.66
N LYS A 304 -41.89 19.52 -31.48
CA LYS A 304 -41.98 18.69 -30.27
C LYS A 304 -41.24 19.27 -29.05
N GLY A 305 -40.37 20.25 -29.27
CA GLY A 305 -39.59 20.89 -28.21
C GLY A 305 -40.45 21.65 -27.20
N HIS A 306 -40.12 21.54 -25.91
CA HIS A 306 -40.74 22.36 -24.85
C HIS A 306 -40.35 23.84 -24.95
N SER A 307 -39.15 24.13 -25.46
CA SER A 307 -38.64 25.46 -25.76
C SER A 307 -38.00 25.43 -27.14
N HIS A 308 -38.20 26.50 -27.91
CA HIS A 308 -37.66 26.63 -29.25
C HIS A 308 -36.79 27.89 -29.29
N PHE A 309 -35.52 27.72 -29.67
CA PHE A 309 -34.57 28.79 -29.86
C PHE A 309 -34.24 28.91 -31.34
N LYS A 310 -34.36 30.11 -31.90
CA LYS A 310 -33.97 30.41 -33.27
C LYS A 310 -32.56 30.96 -33.29
N VAL A 311 -31.71 30.38 -34.12
CA VAL A 311 -30.39 30.92 -34.45
C VAL A 311 -30.52 31.79 -35.69
N TYR A 312 -30.05 33.03 -35.63
CA TYR A 312 -30.08 33.95 -36.77
C TYR A 312 -28.78 34.76 -36.86
N LYS A 313 -28.46 35.23 -38.06
CA LYS A 313 -27.30 36.09 -38.31
C LYS A 313 -27.76 37.52 -38.54
N GLU A 314 -27.01 38.47 -38.00
CA GLU A 314 -27.24 39.89 -38.16
C GLU A 314 -25.90 40.58 -38.42
N ASP A 315 -25.86 41.44 -39.44
CA ASP A 315 -24.66 42.22 -39.78
C ASP A 315 -24.69 43.53 -38.99
N VAL A 316 -23.74 43.70 -38.07
CA VAL A 316 -23.58 44.92 -37.26
C VAL A 316 -22.15 45.42 -37.43
N ASP A 317 -22.00 46.66 -37.89
CA ASP A 317 -20.69 47.30 -38.14
C ASP A 317 -19.77 46.49 -39.08
N ASP A 318 -20.31 46.01 -40.21
CA ASP A 318 -19.62 45.12 -41.18
C ASP A 318 -19.12 43.78 -40.60
N VAL A 319 -19.65 43.36 -39.45
CA VAL A 319 -19.37 42.06 -38.83
C VAL A 319 -20.66 41.25 -38.69
N THR A 320 -20.70 40.08 -39.33
CA THR A 320 -21.78 39.12 -39.14
C THR A 320 -21.71 38.49 -37.75
N ARG A 321 -22.73 38.74 -36.91
CA ARG A 321 -22.89 38.14 -35.59
C ARG A 321 -23.96 37.05 -35.62
N THR A 322 -23.70 35.93 -34.97
CA THR A 322 -24.70 34.87 -34.76
C THR A 322 -25.38 35.09 -33.42
N ASN A 323 -26.70 35.25 -33.45
CA ASN A 323 -27.54 35.47 -32.29
C ASN A 323 -28.49 34.29 -32.07
N LEU A 324 -28.98 34.14 -30.83
CA LEU A 324 -29.91 33.10 -30.43
C LEU A 324 -31.03 33.73 -29.61
N VAL A 325 -32.29 33.50 -30.02
CA VAL A 325 -33.48 34.07 -29.36
C VAL A 325 -34.47 32.97 -29.01
N LYS A 326 -35.05 33.03 -27.80
CA LYS A 326 -36.12 32.12 -27.39
C LYS A 326 -37.45 32.60 -27.98
N LEU A 327 -38.13 31.73 -28.70
CA LEU A 327 -39.41 32.04 -29.32
C LEU A 327 -40.58 31.84 -28.35
N ASN A 328 -41.53 32.76 -28.37
CA ASN A 328 -42.85 32.60 -27.76
C ASN A 328 -43.77 31.71 -28.61
N HIS A 329 -44.99 31.43 -28.15
CA HIS A 329 -45.91 30.51 -28.85
C HIS A 329 -46.24 30.95 -30.29
N ASP A 330 -46.56 32.22 -30.50
CA ASP A 330 -46.92 32.75 -31.83
C ASP A 330 -45.69 32.79 -32.75
N GLU A 331 -44.55 33.21 -32.22
CA GLU A 331 -43.27 33.19 -32.94
C GLU A 331 -42.86 31.77 -33.34
N ARG A 332 -43.16 30.76 -32.50
CA ARG A 332 -42.93 29.35 -32.84
C ARG A 332 -43.79 28.90 -34.02
N ILE A 333 -45.07 29.29 -34.07
CA ILE A 333 -45.95 28.93 -35.20
C ILE A 333 -45.38 29.52 -36.49
N VAL A 334 -44.95 30.79 -36.46
CA VAL A 334 -44.34 31.46 -37.61
C VAL A 334 -43.06 30.75 -38.04
N GLU A 335 -42.16 30.42 -37.12
CA GLU A 335 -40.90 29.74 -37.44
C GLU A 335 -41.13 28.36 -38.04
N ILE A 336 -42.00 27.55 -37.45
CA ILE A 336 -42.33 26.22 -37.97
C ILE A 336 -42.97 26.32 -39.37
N ALA A 337 -43.84 27.31 -39.60
CA ALA A 337 -44.42 27.57 -40.92
C ALA A 337 -43.35 27.98 -41.95
N GLN A 338 -42.36 28.79 -41.56
CA GLN A 338 -41.22 29.14 -42.40
C GLN A 338 -40.34 27.92 -42.72
N MET A 339 -40.10 27.05 -41.74
CA MET A 339 -39.38 25.78 -41.94
C MET A 339 -40.12 24.83 -42.89
N LEU A 340 -41.47 24.86 -42.92
CA LEU A 340 -42.30 24.03 -43.81
C LEU A 340 -42.45 24.59 -45.23
N GLY A 341 -42.71 25.89 -45.36
CA GLY A 341 -43.11 26.54 -46.62
C GLY A 341 -42.04 27.42 -47.28
N GLY A 342 -40.89 27.63 -46.62
CA GLY A 342 -39.88 28.59 -47.05
C GLY A 342 -40.28 30.03 -46.76
N ILE A 343 -39.73 30.98 -47.53
CA ILE A 343 -39.89 32.42 -47.30
C ILE A 343 -41.34 32.90 -47.54
N GLU A 344 -42.07 32.24 -48.44
CA GLU A 344 -43.48 32.57 -48.72
C GLU A 344 -44.42 31.80 -47.78
N MET A 345 -44.86 32.46 -46.70
CA MET A 345 -45.82 31.90 -45.75
C MET A 345 -47.22 31.80 -46.37
N SER A 346 -47.62 30.59 -46.77
CA SER A 346 -49.01 30.32 -47.16
C SER A 346 -49.90 30.08 -45.93
N SER A 347 -51.20 30.35 -46.06
CA SER A 347 -52.19 30.03 -45.01
C SER A 347 -52.20 28.53 -44.68
N SER A 348 -51.91 27.68 -45.65
CA SER A 348 -51.77 26.22 -45.47
C SER A 348 -50.55 25.84 -44.62
N ALA A 349 -49.42 26.55 -44.77
CA ALA A 349 -48.21 26.28 -43.98
C ALA A 349 -48.43 26.63 -42.49
N ILE A 350 -49.14 27.72 -42.21
CA ILE A 350 -49.51 28.12 -40.84
C ILE A 350 -50.47 27.09 -40.21
N ALA A 351 -51.45 26.59 -40.97
CA ALA A 351 -52.36 25.56 -40.49
C ALA A 351 -51.61 24.28 -40.09
N HIS A 352 -50.70 23.80 -40.95
CA HIS A 352 -49.89 22.63 -40.68
C HIS A 352 -48.91 22.84 -39.50
N ALA A 353 -48.33 24.03 -39.36
CA ALA A 353 -47.49 24.37 -38.21
C ALA A 353 -48.26 24.30 -36.88
N LYS A 354 -49.51 24.76 -36.85
CA LYS A 354 -50.39 24.63 -35.68
C LYS A 354 -50.71 23.17 -35.36
N GLU A 355 -50.93 22.34 -36.37
CA GLU A 355 -51.14 20.90 -36.17
C GLU A 355 -49.92 20.19 -35.59
N LEU A 356 -48.69 20.57 -35.98
CA LEU A 356 -47.47 19.99 -35.41
C LEU A 356 -47.19 20.42 -33.97
N LEU A 357 -47.66 21.61 -33.56
CA LEU A 357 -47.47 22.17 -32.23
C LEU A 357 -48.54 21.72 -31.21
N ASN A 358 -49.64 21.13 -31.68
CA ASN A 358 -50.66 20.48 -30.86
C ASN A 358 -50.25 19.04 -30.55
#